data_AF-A0A1M4Y7P4-F1
#
_entry.id   AF-A0A1M4Y7P4-F1
#
_cell.length_a   1.000
_cell.length_b   1.000
_cell.length_c   1.000
_cell.angle_alpha   90.00
_cell.angle_beta   90.00
_cell.angle_gamma   90.00
#
_symmetry.space_group_name_H-M   'P 1'
#
loop_
_entity.id
_entity.type
_entity.pdbx_description
1 polymer ?
#
loop_
_entity_poly.entity_id
_entity_poly.type
_entity_poly.pdbx_seq_one_letter_code
_entity_poly.pdbx_strand_id
1 'polypeptide(L)'
;MNLKNLLSLFLVSSVLSTSFTACSDDDNDNDKGNIPDALVGTWKRTNVEASVEATDAEVKTQVEEFIKKMELETTTYVFKLDNTAQKKVGEEIFDLSKYELKAGKIIFSKPDTVYTDIILKDNVMTGTADVKKYVAEQLELDTTILTKAERKDLFEKVTK
;
A
#
# COMPACT_ATOMS: atom_id res chain seq x y z
N MET A 1 22.04 20.96 54.26
CA MET A 1 20.86 21.86 54.20
C MET A 1 20.61 22.26 52.75
N ASN A 2 19.48 21.79 52.23
CA ASN A 2 18.64 22.35 51.16
C ASN A 2 19.26 22.73 49.80
N LEU A 3 19.34 21.72 48.92
CA LEU A 3 19.26 21.92 47.47
C LEU A 3 17.77 22.08 47.11
N LYS A 4 17.34 23.28 46.74
CA LYS A 4 15.96 23.55 46.32
C LYS A 4 15.83 23.34 44.81
N ASN A 5 15.04 22.33 44.46
CA ASN A 5 14.41 22.13 43.15
C ASN A 5 13.66 23.39 42.68
N LEU A 6 13.65 23.61 41.37
CA LEU A 6 12.50 24.15 40.64
C LEU A 6 12.66 23.84 39.14
N LEU A 7 12.06 22.73 38.71
CA LEU A 7 11.72 22.49 37.30
C LEU A 7 10.65 23.50 36.89
N SER A 8 10.89 24.24 35.80
CA SER A 8 9.88 25.09 35.16
C SER A 8 9.11 24.25 34.14
N LEU A 9 7.89 23.86 34.50
CA LEU A 9 6.86 23.33 33.60
C LEU A 9 6.13 24.54 32.97
N PHE A 10 6.23 24.72 31.66
CA PHE A 10 5.32 25.62 30.93
C PHE A 10 4.15 24.80 30.37
N LEU A 11 3.00 24.98 31.01
CA LEU A 11 1.67 24.59 30.52
C LEU A 11 1.18 25.68 29.57
N VAL A 12 0.87 25.33 28.32
CA VAL A 12 0.06 26.18 27.44
C VAL A 12 -1.26 25.47 27.19
N SER A 13 -2.28 25.91 27.91
CA SER A 13 -3.68 25.64 27.64
C SER A 13 -4.38 26.99 27.45
N SER A 14 -5.01 27.17 26.28
CA SER A 14 -5.98 28.25 26.07
C SER A 14 -7.06 27.73 25.13
N VAL A 15 -8.22 27.50 25.75
CA VAL A 15 -9.49 27.14 25.14
C VAL A 15 -10.15 28.44 24.68
N LEU A 16 -10.59 28.51 23.42
CA LEU A 16 -11.58 29.49 22.99
C LEU A 16 -12.72 28.74 22.29
N SER A 17 -13.80 28.59 23.04
CA SER A 17 -15.13 28.19 22.58
C SER A 17 -15.92 29.43 22.17
N THR A 18 -16.54 29.40 20.99
CA THR A 18 -17.84 30.04 20.77
C THR A 18 -18.67 29.19 19.83
N SER A 19 -19.83 28.80 20.33
CA SER A 19 -20.88 28.01 19.68
C SER A 19 -21.69 28.88 18.72
N PHE A 20 -21.96 28.37 17.52
CA PHE A 20 -23.20 28.66 16.82
C PHE A 20 -23.86 27.33 16.46
N THR A 21 -25.03 27.09 17.06
CA THR A 21 -25.97 26.05 16.67
C THR A 21 -26.70 26.52 15.42
N ALA A 22 -26.63 25.74 14.35
CA ALA A 22 -27.66 25.67 13.33
C ALA A 22 -27.96 24.19 13.05
N CYS A 23 -29.24 23.87 13.18
CA CYS A 23 -29.96 22.64 12.90
C CYS A 23 -29.38 21.87 11.70
N SER A 24 -28.99 20.61 11.91
CA SER A 24 -29.82 19.43 11.56
C SER A 24 -29.97 19.24 10.04
N ASP A 25 -28.98 18.59 9.45
CA ASP A 25 -29.19 17.35 8.70
C ASP A 25 -28.23 16.36 9.40
N ASP A 26 -28.66 15.56 10.37
CA ASP A 26 -29.23 14.22 10.19
C ASP A 26 -29.04 13.56 8.82
N ASP A 27 -27.89 13.75 8.19
CA ASP A 27 -27.33 12.72 7.31
C ASP A 27 -26.49 11.79 8.19
N ASN A 28 -27.16 10.71 8.55
CA ASN A 28 -26.62 9.50 9.12
C ASN A 28 -25.61 8.88 8.14
N ASP A 29 -24.44 9.51 8.00
CA ASP A 29 -23.27 8.94 7.33
C ASP A 29 -22.66 7.88 8.25
N ASN A 30 -23.38 6.76 8.35
CA ASN A 30 -22.69 5.48 8.31
C ASN A 30 -22.02 5.41 6.94
N ASP A 31 -20.87 6.08 6.80
CA ASP A 31 -19.96 5.95 5.68
C ASP A 31 -19.37 4.53 5.74
N LYS A 32 -20.21 3.55 5.41
CA LYS A 32 -19.80 2.27 4.89
C LYS A 32 -19.16 2.62 3.56
N GLY A 33 -17.89 3.05 3.60
CA GLY A 33 -17.18 3.60 2.46
C GLY A 33 -17.54 2.83 1.21
N ASN A 34 -18.30 3.48 0.33
CA ASN A 34 -18.91 2.83 -0.83
C ASN A 34 -17.80 2.11 -1.59
N ILE A 35 -17.78 0.77 -1.54
CA ILE A 35 -16.84 0.01 -2.35
C ILE A 35 -17.23 0.32 -3.79
N PRO A 36 -16.32 0.84 -4.62
CA PRO A 36 -16.63 1.01 -6.01
C PRO A 36 -16.93 -0.36 -6.62
N ASP A 37 -18.08 -0.52 -7.30
CA ASP A 37 -18.40 -1.74 -8.05
C ASP A 37 -17.27 -2.12 -9.03
N ALA A 38 -16.51 -1.11 -9.48
CA ALA A 38 -15.30 -1.26 -10.25
C ALA A 38 -14.25 -2.20 -9.59
N LEU A 39 -14.07 -2.15 -8.26
CA LEU A 39 -13.10 -2.96 -7.53
C LEU A 39 -13.54 -4.42 -7.36
N VAL A 40 -14.84 -4.65 -7.14
CA VAL A 40 -15.40 -5.98 -6.85
C VAL A 40 -15.13 -6.94 -8.02
N GLY A 41 -14.52 -8.09 -7.73
CA GLY A 41 -14.21 -9.12 -8.73
C GLY A 41 -12.81 -9.69 -8.57
N THR A 42 -12.40 -10.45 -9.59
CA THR A 42 -11.08 -11.09 -9.64
C THR A 42 -10.12 -10.23 -10.44
N TRP A 43 -8.93 -10.01 -9.90
CA TRP A 43 -7.86 -9.24 -10.51
C TRP A 43 -6.60 -10.09 -10.61
N LYS A 44 -6.06 -10.25 -11.81
CA LYS A 44 -4.87 -11.07 -12.05
C LYS A 44 -3.71 -10.18 -12.45
N ARG A 45 -2.51 -10.45 -11.92
CA ARG A 45 -1.28 -9.76 -12.36
C ARG A 45 -1.03 -10.09 -13.83
N THR A 46 -0.88 -9.07 -14.66
CA THR A 46 -0.61 -9.22 -16.10
C THR A 46 0.76 -8.73 -16.51
N ASN A 47 1.32 -7.75 -15.80
CA ASN A 47 2.62 -7.19 -16.11
C ASN A 47 3.40 -6.81 -14.85
N VAL A 48 4.72 -6.72 -15.00
CA VAL A 48 5.67 -6.28 -13.98
C VAL A 48 6.53 -5.17 -14.57
N GLU A 49 6.56 -4.04 -13.88
CA GLU A 49 7.42 -2.91 -14.18
C GLU A 49 8.45 -2.72 -13.04
N ALA A 50 9.51 -2.00 -13.35
CA ALA A 50 10.56 -1.65 -12.41
C ALA A 50 10.68 -0.13 -12.31
N SER A 51 10.83 0.38 -11.09
CA SER A 51 11.16 1.78 -10.83
C SER A 51 12.43 1.83 -10.00
N VAL A 52 13.55 2.16 -10.65
CA VAL A 52 14.89 2.11 -10.05
C VAL A 52 15.57 3.46 -10.13
N GLU A 53 16.21 3.84 -9.03
CA GLU A 53 17.13 4.96 -8.95
C GLU A 53 18.47 4.45 -8.39
N ALA A 54 19.53 4.63 -9.18
CA ALA A 54 20.88 4.20 -8.86
C ALA A 54 21.86 5.33 -9.23
N THR A 55 23.03 5.31 -8.58
CA THR A 55 24.11 6.26 -8.88
C THR A 55 24.73 6.03 -10.26
N ASP A 56 24.77 4.77 -10.72
CA ASP A 56 25.31 4.34 -12.01
C ASP A 56 24.19 3.85 -12.95
N ALA A 57 24.26 4.25 -14.23
CA ALA A 57 23.27 3.90 -15.24
C ALA A 57 23.29 2.42 -15.65
N GLU A 58 24.47 1.78 -15.62
CA GLU A 58 24.62 0.35 -15.89
C GLU A 58 23.97 -0.47 -14.77
N VAL A 59 24.24 -0.10 -13.51
CA VAL A 59 23.60 -0.70 -12.34
C VAL A 59 22.08 -0.54 -12.40
N LYS A 60 21.60 0.67 -12.72
CA LYS A 60 20.16 0.91 -12.90
C LYS A 60 19.56 -0.08 -13.90
N THR A 61 20.18 -0.22 -15.07
CA THR A 61 19.70 -1.11 -16.14
C THR A 61 19.69 -2.57 -15.69
N GLN A 62 20.77 -3.03 -15.05
CA GLN A 62 20.88 -4.38 -14.51
C GLN A 62 19.76 -4.69 -13.50
N VAL A 63 19.51 -3.76 -12.57
CA VAL A 63 18.47 -3.90 -11.53
C VAL A 63 17.07 -3.87 -12.15
N GLU A 64 16.79 -2.99 -13.11
CA GLU A 64 15.51 -2.95 -13.81
C GLU A 64 15.23 -4.26 -14.56
N GLU A 65 16.24 -4.79 -15.25
CA GLU A 65 16.10 -6.07 -15.95
C GLU A 65 15.89 -7.23 -14.98
N PHE A 66 16.63 -7.27 -13.87
CA PHE A 66 16.46 -8.30 -12.85
C PHE A 66 15.05 -8.29 -12.28
N ILE A 67 14.51 -7.13 -11.91
CA ILE A 67 13.14 -7.01 -11.37
C ILE A 67 12.10 -7.50 -12.38
N LYS A 68 12.25 -7.19 -13.67
CA LYS A 68 11.32 -7.61 -14.74
C LYS A 68 11.42 -9.10 -15.07
N LYS A 69 12.60 -9.70 -14.94
CA LYS A 69 12.87 -11.12 -15.26
C LYS A 69 12.73 -12.06 -14.06
N MET A 70 12.53 -11.53 -12.85
CA MET A 70 12.31 -12.34 -11.66
C MET A 70 11.14 -13.28 -11.87
N GLU A 71 11.37 -14.58 -11.71
CA GLU A 71 10.30 -15.56 -11.75
C GLU A 71 9.40 -15.35 -10.53
N LEU A 72 8.16 -14.94 -10.79
CA LEU A 72 7.19 -14.63 -9.76
C LEU A 72 5.98 -15.53 -9.92
N GLU A 73 5.62 -16.17 -8.82
CA GLU A 73 4.36 -16.90 -8.69
C GLU A 73 3.17 -16.04 -9.10
N THR A 74 2.23 -16.62 -9.84
CA THR A 74 1.04 -15.91 -10.33
C THR A 74 0.28 -15.33 -9.14
N THR A 75 0.03 -14.02 -9.15
CA THR A 75 -0.71 -13.35 -8.08
C THR A 75 -2.09 -12.93 -8.55
N THR A 76 -3.11 -13.28 -7.78
CA THR A 76 -4.51 -12.93 -8.03
C THR A 76 -5.15 -12.40 -6.75
N TYR A 77 -5.91 -11.31 -6.87
CA TYR A 77 -6.78 -10.81 -5.80
C TYR A 77 -8.24 -11.06 -6.12
N VAL A 78 -9.05 -11.35 -5.12
CA VAL A 78 -10.50 -11.46 -5.23
C VAL A 78 -11.13 -10.54 -4.20
N PHE A 79 -11.88 -9.55 -4.66
CA PHE A 79 -12.62 -8.59 -3.82
C PHE A 79 -14.11 -8.87 -3.91
N LYS A 80 -14.78 -8.94 -2.76
CA LYS A 80 -16.22 -9.20 -2.67
C LYS A 80 -16.99 -7.97 -2.20
N LEU A 81 -18.29 -7.96 -2.47
CA LEU A 81 -19.24 -6.90 -2.06
C LEU A 81 -19.40 -6.78 -0.54
N ASP A 82 -19.11 -7.86 0.19
CA ASP A 82 -19.19 -7.90 1.67
C ASP A 82 -17.92 -7.36 2.36
N ASN A 83 -17.11 -6.58 1.64
CA ASN A 83 -15.81 -6.06 2.06
C ASN A 83 -14.78 -7.13 2.37
N THR A 84 -14.94 -8.37 1.93
CA THR A 84 -13.91 -9.40 2.11
C THR A 84 -12.98 -9.55 0.91
N ALA A 85 -11.70 -9.86 1.18
CA ALA A 85 -10.70 -10.07 0.15
C ALA A 85 -9.85 -11.33 0.38
N GLN A 86 -9.45 -11.95 -0.72
CA GLN A 86 -8.49 -13.06 -0.73
C GLN A 86 -7.39 -12.78 -1.73
N LYS A 87 -6.21 -13.33 -1.46
CA LYS A 87 -5.07 -13.33 -2.38
C LYS A 87 -4.66 -14.76 -2.68
N LYS A 88 -4.39 -15.07 -3.93
CA LYS A 88 -3.76 -16.32 -4.36
C LYS A 88 -2.37 -16.01 -4.90
N VAL A 89 -1.35 -16.74 -4.44
CA VAL A 89 0.03 -16.69 -4.94
C VAL A 89 0.45 -18.11 -5.30
N GLY A 90 0.68 -18.38 -6.58
CA GLY A 90 0.92 -19.74 -7.04
C GLY A 90 -0.31 -20.59 -6.71
N GLU A 91 -0.15 -21.65 -5.92
CA GLU A 91 -1.27 -22.46 -5.40
C GLU A 91 -1.77 -22.07 -4.01
N GLU A 92 -1.07 -21.19 -3.31
CA GLU A 92 -1.40 -20.80 -1.94
C GLU A 92 -2.48 -19.71 -1.89
N ILE A 93 -3.42 -19.86 -0.97
CA ILE A 93 -4.53 -18.90 -0.76
C ILE A 93 -4.39 -18.27 0.62
N PHE A 94 -4.39 -16.94 0.64
CA PHE A 94 -4.31 -16.09 1.82
C PHE A 94 -5.64 -15.36 2.01
N ASP A 95 -6.21 -15.49 3.20
CA ASP A 95 -7.36 -14.69 3.61
C ASP A 95 -6.87 -13.33 4.13
N LEU A 96 -7.25 -12.26 3.43
CA LEU A 96 -6.95 -10.88 3.84
C LEU A 96 -8.05 -10.33 4.77
N SER A 97 -9.09 -11.12 5.02
CA SER A 97 -10.29 -10.78 5.80
C SER A 97 -10.98 -9.56 5.20
N LYS A 98 -11.00 -8.41 5.88
CA LYS A 98 -11.71 -7.21 5.40
C LYS A 98 -10.78 -6.23 4.67
N TYR A 99 -11.32 -5.46 3.73
CA TYR A 99 -10.61 -4.36 3.08
C TYR A 99 -11.41 -3.05 3.07
N GLU A 100 -10.69 -1.94 2.98
CA GLU A 100 -11.22 -0.58 2.82
C GLU A 100 -10.48 0.13 1.68
N LEU A 101 -11.16 1.04 0.98
CA LEU A 101 -10.54 1.91 -0.03
C LEU A 101 -10.43 3.32 0.53
N LYS A 102 -9.21 3.84 0.72
CA LYS A 102 -8.94 5.20 1.21
C LYS A 102 -8.06 5.94 0.22
N ALA A 103 -8.60 7.00 -0.38
CA ALA A 103 -7.87 7.81 -1.38
C ALA A 103 -7.22 6.96 -2.49
N GLY A 104 -7.92 5.93 -2.97
CA GLY A 104 -7.43 4.99 -3.98
C GLY A 104 -6.54 3.86 -3.45
N LYS A 105 -6.03 3.94 -2.20
CA LYS A 105 -5.27 2.86 -1.57
C LYS A 105 -6.19 1.79 -0.99
N ILE A 106 -5.92 0.53 -1.30
CA ILE A 106 -6.61 -0.62 -0.69
C ILE A 106 -5.88 -1.00 0.59
N ILE A 107 -6.60 -0.99 1.70
CA ILE A 107 -6.07 -1.29 3.03
C ILE A 107 -6.73 -2.57 3.52
N PHE A 108 -5.93 -3.60 3.78
CA PHE A 108 -6.39 -4.88 4.30
C PHE A 108 -6.31 -4.92 5.83
N SER A 109 -7.29 -5.56 6.46
CA SER A 109 -7.32 -5.76 7.92
C SER A 109 -6.29 -6.78 8.39
N LYS A 110 -5.99 -7.79 7.56
CA LYS A 110 -4.81 -8.64 7.73
C LYS A 110 -3.75 -8.14 6.76
N PRO A 111 -2.51 -7.91 7.21
CA PRO A 111 -1.45 -7.44 6.35
C PRO A 111 -1.25 -8.44 5.20
N ASP A 112 -1.06 -7.90 4.00
CA ASP A 112 -0.65 -8.71 2.87
C ASP A 112 0.75 -9.28 3.14
N THR A 113 0.92 -10.58 2.92
CA THR A 113 2.14 -11.35 3.22
C THR A 113 3.37 -10.88 2.44
N VAL A 114 3.19 -10.05 1.42
CA VAL A 114 4.25 -9.55 0.54
C VAL A 114 4.45 -8.02 0.68
N TYR A 115 3.87 -7.39 1.72
CA TYR A 115 3.98 -5.93 1.97
C TYR A 115 3.78 -5.07 0.72
N THR A 116 2.84 -5.48 -0.14
CA THR A 116 2.58 -4.79 -1.40
C THR A 116 1.51 -3.74 -1.17
N ASP A 117 1.83 -2.49 -1.46
CA ASP A 117 0.87 -1.40 -1.43
C ASP A 117 0.00 -1.48 -2.69
N ILE A 118 -1.29 -1.76 -2.51
CA ILE A 118 -2.24 -1.87 -3.61
C ILE A 118 -3.02 -0.55 -3.77
N ILE A 119 -3.05 -0.04 -5.00
CA ILE A 119 -3.75 1.18 -5.38
C ILE A 119 -4.72 0.86 -6.52
N LEU A 120 -5.94 1.36 -6.43
CA LEU A 120 -6.91 1.40 -7.51
C LEU A 120 -7.08 2.85 -7.96
N LYS A 121 -6.81 3.11 -9.24
CA LYS A 121 -7.02 4.41 -9.88
C LYS A 121 -7.49 4.20 -11.31
N ASP A 122 -8.54 4.91 -11.72
CA ASP A 122 -9.07 4.87 -13.09
C ASP A 122 -9.32 3.43 -13.62
N ASN A 123 -9.85 2.56 -12.76
CA ASN A 123 -10.07 1.12 -13.02
C ASN A 123 -8.80 0.30 -13.31
N VAL A 124 -7.62 0.84 -13.02
CA VAL A 124 -6.34 0.12 -13.05
C VAL A 124 -5.92 -0.15 -11.62
N MET A 125 -5.62 -1.41 -11.33
CA MET A 125 -5.07 -1.79 -10.04
C MET A 125 -3.56 -2.02 -10.18
N THR A 126 -2.79 -1.39 -9.29
CA THR A 126 -1.33 -1.48 -9.25
C THR A 126 -0.89 -1.88 -7.86
N GLY A 127 0.03 -2.82 -7.78
CA GLY A 127 0.75 -3.17 -6.56
C GLY A 127 2.17 -2.63 -6.59
N THR A 128 2.65 -2.04 -5.51
CA THR A 128 4.05 -1.60 -5.39
C THR A 128 4.71 -2.31 -4.22
N ALA A 129 5.89 -2.89 -4.46
CA ALA A 129 6.71 -3.50 -3.43
C ALA A 129 8.13 -2.92 -3.46
N ASP A 130 8.65 -2.50 -2.31
CA ASP A 130 10.07 -2.18 -2.16
C ASP A 130 10.88 -3.48 -2.18
N VAL A 131 11.74 -3.61 -3.19
CA VAL A 131 12.58 -4.79 -3.41
C VAL A 131 14.06 -4.45 -3.33
N LYS A 132 14.42 -3.24 -2.90
CA LYS A 132 15.81 -2.74 -2.91
C LYS A 132 16.78 -3.67 -2.20
N LYS A 133 16.46 -4.06 -0.97
CA LYS A 133 17.32 -4.94 -0.18
C LYS A 133 17.47 -6.31 -0.86
N TYR A 134 16.37 -6.90 -1.30
CA TYR A 134 16.36 -8.20 -1.96
C TYR A 134 17.19 -8.19 -3.25
N VAL A 135 16.99 -7.20 -4.13
CA VAL A 135 17.72 -7.13 -5.40
C VAL A 135 19.20 -6.84 -5.18
N ALA A 136 19.56 -5.99 -4.22
CA ALA A 136 20.95 -5.75 -3.87
C ALA A 136 21.65 -7.03 -3.39
N GLU A 137 20.98 -7.84 -2.56
CA GLU A 137 21.50 -9.14 -2.12
C GLU A 137 21.65 -10.13 -3.29
N GLN A 138 20.66 -10.23 -4.18
CA GLN A 138 20.70 -11.18 -5.30
C GLN A 138 21.73 -10.81 -6.39
N LEU A 139 21.99 -9.52 -6.58
CA LEU A 139 22.95 -9.03 -7.58
C LEU A 139 24.33 -8.72 -6.98
N GLU A 140 24.54 -9.02 -5.69
CA GLU A 140 25.79 -8.74 -4.96
C GLU A 140 26.21 -7.26 -5.01
N LEU A 141 25.23 -6.36 -4.94
CA LEU A 141 25.42 -4.90 -4.98
C LEU A 141 25.45 -4.30 -3.58
N ASP A 142 26.21 -3.23 -3.41
CA ASP A 142 26.11 -2.40 -2.20
C ASP A 142 24.74 -1.69 -2.16
N THR A 143 24.00 -1.80 -1.05
CA THR A 143 22.70 -1.11 -0.92
C THR A 143 22.78 0.42 -1.00
N THR A 144 23.96 1.02 -0.83
CA THR A 144 24.18 2.47 -0.91
C THR A 144 24.19 3.00 -2.34
N ILE A 145 24.47 2.15 -3.34
CA ILE A 145 24.46 2.56 -4.76
C ILE A 145 23.05 2.64 -5.34
N LEU A 146 22.04 2.12 -4.64
CA LEU A 146 20.63 2.24 -4.96
C LEU A 146 19.97 3.23 -4.00
N THR A 147 19.27 4.24 -4.49
CA THR A 147 18.39 5.06 -3.64
C THR A 147 16.98 4.48 -3.62
N LYS A 148 16.57 3.82 -4.71
CA LYS A 148 15.24 3.24 -4.89
C LYS A 148 15.29 2.00 -5.77
N ALA A 149 14.52 0.97 -5.41
CA ALA A 149 14.19 -0.14 -6.31
C ALA A 149 12.84 -0.73 -5.93
N GLU A 150 11.82 -0.41 -6.73
CA GLU A 150 10.45 -0.87 -6.55
C GLU A 150 10.03 -1.77 -7.69
N ARG A 151 9.35 -2.86 -7.35
CA ARG A 151 8.54 -3.63 -8.29
C ARG A 151 7.14 -3.04 -8.36
N LYS A 152 6.64 -2.82 -9.57
CA LYS A 152 5.26 -2.39 -9.83
C LYS A 152 4.52 -3.48 -10.59
N ASP A 153 3.56 -4.09 -9.92
CA ASP A 153 2.71 -5.14 -10.47
C ASP A 153 1.44 -4.50 -11.05
N LEU A 154 1.16 -4.70 -12.33
CA LEU A 154 -0.10 -4.28 -12.95
C LEU A 154 -1.11 -5.42 -12.93
N PHE A 155 -2.34 -5.10 -12.60
CA PHE A 155 -3.43 -6.07 -12.49
C PHE A 155 -4.59 -5.68 -13.39
N GLU A 156 -5.16 -6.68 -14.05
CA GLU A 156 -6.37 -6.54 -14.84
C GLU A 156 -7.52 -7.31 -14.20
N LYS A 157 -8.70 -6.70 -14.26
CA LYS A 157 -9.94 -7.32 -13.83
C LYS A 157 -10.33 -8.40 -14.83
N VAL A 158 -10.56 -9.61 -14.34
CA VAL A 158 -11.05 -10.73 -15.15
C VAL A 158 -12.52 -10.49 -15.46
N THR A 159 -12.80 -10.06 -16.68
CA THR A 159 -14.16 -9.97 -17.22
C THR A 159 -14.53 -11.30 -17.89
N LYS A 160 -15.70 -11.84 -17.59
CA LYS A 160 -16.26 -13.01 -18.29
C LYS A 160 -16.97 -12.58 -19.56
#